data_AF-A0A2V1NGF1-F1
#
_entry.id   AF-A0A2V1NGF1-F1
#
_cell.length_a   1.000
_cell.length_b   1.000
_cell.length_c   1.000
_cell.angle_alpha   90.00
_cell.angle_beta   90.00
_cell.angle_gamma   90.00
#
_symmetry.space_group_name_H-M   'P 1'
#
loop_
_entity.id
_entity.type
_entity.pdbx_description
1 polymer ?
#
loop_
_entity_poly.entity_id
_entity_poly.type
_entity_poly.pdbx_seq_one_letter_code
_entity_poly.pdbx_strand_id
1 'polypeptide(L)'
;MSIARSQRRPGDNPPVTPVPLPFFVYGTLRPGETNHALFLSGRTLTEEPARLTGAVLYDGPGYPYAVEAPGGPIYGDLVTVAPEYYPASLHELDALEEYRADDPDSPYLRVSRDVVRARSSEVVRAWVYVAGPRISTRLRATGTLIETGDWLTRHRPDGASVTRSPLPGKDFPTPSPHPH
;
A
#
# COMPACT_ATOMS: atom_id res chain seq x y z
N MET A 1 64.75 7.42 15.65
CA MET A 1 63.58 7.93 14.91
C MET A 1 62.80 6.75 14.38
N SER A 2 61.64 6.42 14.97
CA SER A 2 60.69 5.45 14.40
C SER A 2 59.28 6.01 14.55
N ILE A 3 58.65 6.26 13.41
CA ILE A 3 57.28 6.72 13.24
C ILE A 3 56.32 5.55 13.50
N ALA A 4 55.53 5.64 14.57
CA ALA A 4 54.42 4.71 14.80
C ALA A 4 53.30 5.03 13.78
N ARG A 5 53.09 4.13 12.82
CA ARG A 5 51.91 4.16 11.94
C ARG A 5 50.66 3.92 12.79
N SER A 6 49.83 4.95 12.89
CA SER A 6 48.45 4.83 13.38
C SER A 6 47.67 3.91 12.45
N GLN A 7 47.32 2.72 12.94
CA GLN A 7 46.41 1.82 12.23
C GLN A 7 44.97 2.30 12.45
N ARG A 8 44.27 2.69 11.36
CA ARG A 8 42.82 2.90 11.38
C ARG A 8 42.15 1.56 11.71
N ARG A 9 41.22 1.56 12.67
CA ARG A 9 40.36 0.41 12.96
C ARG A 9 39.39 0.21 11.80
N PRO A 10 39.29 -0.99 11.20
CA PRO A 10 38.21 -1.33 10.29
C PRO A 10 36.98 -1.69 11.12
N GLY A 11 35.85 -0.99 10.94
CA GLY A 11 34.59 -1.50 11.51
C GLY A 11 33.46 -0.52 11.80
N ASP A 12 33.68 0.80 11.85
CA ASP A 12 32.56 1.75 12.01
C ASP A 12 31.92 2.03 10.66
N ASN A 13 31.21 1.03 10.12
CA ASN A 13 30.15 1.32 9.18
C ASN A 13 28.91 1.63 10.05
N PRO A 14 28.31 2.84 9.98
CA PRO A 14 27.04 3.05 10.66
C PRO A 14 26.06 1.97 10.17
N PRO A 15 25.18 1.43 11.04
CA PRO A 15 24.18 0.49 10.59
C PRO A 15 23.39 1.17 9.48
N VAL A 16 23.51 0.65 8.25
CA VAL A 16 22.61 1.01 7.16
C VAL A 16 21.25 0.49 7.61
N THR A 17 20.48 1.37 8.24
CA THR A 17 19.07 1.10 8.48
C THR A 17 18.46 0.93 7.09
N PRO A 18 17.85 -0.22 6.78
CA PRO A 18 17.18 -0.40 5.51
C PRO A 18 16.20 0.75 5.34
N VAL A 19 16.31 1.48 4.23
CA VAL A 19 15.38 2.58 3.93
C VAL A 19 13.97 1.97 3.91
N PRO A 20 13.02 2.51 4.68
CA PRO A 20 11.66 1.99 4.70
C PRO A 20 11.06 1.97 3.29
N LEU A 21 10.36 0.88 2.95
CA LEU A 21 9.73 0.77 1.64
C LEU A 21 8.55 1.75 1.55
N PRO A 22 8.35 2.44 0.42
CA PRO A 22 7.13 3.18 0.17
C PRO A 22 5.91 2.24 0.06
N PHE A 23 4.71 2.80 0.13
CA PHE A 23 3.46 2.07 -0.08
C PHE A 23 2.96 2.32 -1.49
N PHE A 24 2.57 1.26 -2.21
CA PHE A 24 1.79 1.40 -3.42
C PHE A 24 0.31 1.23 -3.09
N VAL A 25 -0.45 2.30 -3.26
CA VAL A 25 -1.87 2.39 -2.92
C VAL A 25 -2.69 2.53 -4.21
N TYR A 26 -3.77 1.75 -4.33
CA TYR A 26 -4.55 1.64 -5.57
C TYR A 26 -6.06 1.83 -5.35
N GLY A 27 -6.45 2.28 -4.16
CA GLY A 27 -7.85 2.41 -3.73
C GLY A 27 -8.09 3.66 -2.90
N THR A 28 -8.83 3.53 -1.79
CA THR A 28 -9.22 4.65 -0.92
C THR A 28 -8.06 5.29 -0.14
N LEU A 29 -6.86 4.71 -0.21
CA LEU A 29 -5.61 5.27 0.31
C LEU A 29 -4.86 6.14 -0.70
N ARG A 30 -5.37 6.28 -1.94
CA ARG A 30 -4.78 7.20 -2.93
C ARG A 30 -4.98 8.67 -2.55
N PRO A 31 -4.09 9.59 -2.94
CA PRO A 31 -4.23 11.01 -2.67
C PRO A 31 -5.61 11.54 -3.09
N GLY A 32 -6.27 12.27 -2.20
CA GLY A 32 -7.62 12.81 -2.42
C GLY A 32 -8.78 11.89 -1.98
N GLU A 33 -8.50 10.63 -1.61
CA GLU A 33 -9.52 9.71 -1.09
C GLU A 33 -9.60 9.74 0.45
N THR A 34 -10.72 9.26 1.00
CA THR A 34 -11.04 9.38 2.44
C THR A 34 -10.00 8.74 3.36
N ASN A 35 -9.49 7.54 3.05
CA ASN A 35 -8.51 6.91 3.95
C ASN A 35 -7.13 7.57 3.83
N HIS A 36 -6.79 8.16 2.68
CA HIS A 36 -5.58 8.97 2.57
C HIS A 36 -5.64 10.17 3.52
N ALA A 37 -6.76 10.91 3.52
CA ALA A 37 -6.96 12.05 4.40
C ALA A 37 -6.83 11.68 5.89
N LEU A 38 -7.29 10.48 6.28
CA LEU A 38 -7.28 10.02 7.67
C LEU A 38 -5.93 9.46 8.13
N PHE A 39 -5.20 8.75 7.26
CA PHE A 39 -4.05 7.95 7.68
C PHE A 39 -2.69 8.43 7.13
N LEU A 40 -2.68 9.20 6.04
CA LEU A 40 -1.46 9.54 5.30
C LEU A 40 -1.25 11.05 5.14
N SER A 41 -2.32 11.85 5.11
CA SER A 41 -2.20 13.30 4.96
C SER A 41 -1.29 13.92 6.03
N GLY A 42 -0.36 14.78 5.59
CA GLY A 42 0.63 15.43 6.47
C GLY A 42 1.76 14.52 6.96
N ARG A 43 1.82 13.25 6.53
CA ARG A 43 2.85 12.28 6.95
C ARG A 43 3.77 11.83 5.81
N THR A 44 3.54 12.32 4.59
CA THR A 44 4.19 11.87 3.36
C THR A 44 5.28 12.83 2.89
N LEU A 45 6.36 12.28 2.31
CA LEU A 45 7.43 13.01 1.64
C LEU A 45 7.14 13.18 0.14
N THR A 46 6.69 12.10 -0.51
CA THR A 46 6.32 12.10 -1.92
C THR A 46 5.09 11.25 -2.17
N GLU A 47 4.30 11.68 -3.14
CA GLU A 47 3.12 10.99 -3.63
C GLU A 47 3.16 11.11 -5.16
N GLU A 48 3.25 9.98 -5.86
CA GLU A 48 3.42 10.00 -7.30
C GLU A 48 2.74 8.83 -8.01
N PRO A 49 2.19 9.03 -9.22
CA PRO A 49 1.55 7.96 -9.95
C PRO A 49 2.50 6.81 -10.26
N ALA A 50 2.03 5.58 -10.07
CA ALA A 50 2.76 4.35 -10.32
C ALA A 50 1.82 3.25 -10.83
N ARG A 51 2.40 2.13 -11.26
CA ARG A 51 1.64 0.96 -11.69
C ARG A 51 2.25 -0.34 -11.19
N LEU A 52 1.38 -1.27 -10.80
CA LEU A 52 1.73 -2.63 -10.42
C LEU A 52 1.41 -3.59 -11.58
N THR A 53 2.33 -4.50 -11.89
CA THR A 53 2.12 -5.59 -12.86
C THR A 53 2.02 -6.93 -12.15
N GLY A 54 1.50 -7.96 -12.85
CA GLY A 54 1.33 -9.30 -12.25
C GLY A 54 0.18 -9.39 -11.23
N ALA A 55 -0.70 -8.39 -11.23
CA ALA A 55 -1.94 -8.38 -10.47
C ALA A 55 -3.06 -7.76 -11.29
N VAL A 56 -4.29 -8.13 -10.99
CA VAL A 56 -5.51 -7.56 -11.57
C VAL A 56 -6.41 -7.01 -10.47
N LEU A 57 -7.24 -6.03 -10.81
CA LEU A 57 -8.06 -5.30 -9.85
C LEU A 57 -9.51 -5.75 -9.91
N TYR A 58 -10.09 -6.11 -8.77
CA TYR A 58 -11.51 -6.43 -8.64
C TYR A 58 -12.26 -5.34 -7.86
N ASP A 59 -13.52 -5.09 -8.26
CA ASP A 59 -14.51 -4.39 -7.44
C ASP A 59 -15.06 -5.40 -6.42
N GLY A 60 -14.43 -5.43 -5.23
CA GLY A 60 -14.86 -6.28 -4.13
C GLY A 60 -15.91 -5.59 -3.27
N PRO A 61 -16.37 -6.25 -2.20
CA PRO A 61 -17.45 -5.72 -1.38
C PRO A 61 -17.00 -4.45 -0.63
N GLY A 62 -17.36 -3.28 -1.18
CA GLY A 62 -17.09 -1.97 -0.59
C GLY A 62 -15.73 -1.35 -0.94
N TYR A 63 -14.73 -2.14 -1.36
CA TYR A 63 -13.35 -1.70 -1.59
C TYR A 63 -12.69 -2.46 -2.76
N PRO A 64 -11.63 -1.90 -3.38
CA PRO A 64 -10.87 -2.59 -4.41
C PRO A 64 -9.97 -3.67 -3.82
N TYR A 65 -9.75 -4.73 -4.59
CA TYR A 65 -8.86 -5.82 -4.21
C TYR A 65 -7.90 -6.15 -5.36
N ALA A 66 -6.60 -6.00 -5.12
CA ALA A 66 -5.57 -6.51 -6.01
C ALA A 66 -5.43 -8.04 -5.82
N VAL A 67 -5.56 -8.80 -6.90
CA VAL A 67 -5.38 -10.26 -6.90
C VAL A 67 -4.21 -10.60 -7.82
N GLU A 68 -3.24 -11.36 -7.32
CA GLU A 68 -2.05 -11.75 -8.11
C GLU A 68 -2.45 -12.62 -9.30
N ALA A 69 -2.31 -12.11 -10.51
CA ALA A 69 -2.69 -12.80 -11.73
C ALA A 69 -2.00 -12.14 -12.93
N PRO A 70 -1.74 -12.88 -14.01
CA PRO A 70 -1.36 -12.26 -15.27
C PRO A 70 -2.51 -11.36 -15.76
N GLY A 71 -2.17 -10.17 -16.26
CA GLY A 71 -3.16 -9.20 -16.73
C GLY A 71 -2.59 -7.80 -16.95
N GLY A 72 -3.49 -6.85 -17.24
CA GLY A 72 -3.17 -5.44 -17.35
C GLY A 72 -2.72 -4.82 -16.03
N PRO A 73 -2.02 -3.69 -16.05
CA PRO A 73 -1.47 -3.07 -14.84
C PRO A 73 -2.59 -2.55 -13.93
N ILE A 74 -2.35 -2.59 -12.62
CA ILE A 74 -3.12 -1.82 -11.65
C ILE A 74 -2.51 -0.43 -11.54
N TYR A 75 -3.32 0.61 -11.69
CA TYR A 75 -2.90 2.00 -11.54
C TYR A 75 -3.15 2.50 -10.12
N GLY A 76 -2.17 3.21 -9.59
CA GLY A 76 -2.21 3.73 -8.23
C GLY A 76 -1.15 4.79 -8.02
N ASP A 77 -0.81 5.00 -6.76
CA ASP A 77 0.17 6.00 -6.34
C ASP A 77 1.21 5.35 -5.43
N LEU A 78 2.47 5.73 -5.60
CA LEU A 78 3.57 5.42 -4.72
C LEU A 78 3.66 6.52 -3.66
N VAL A 79 3.48 6.13 -2.41
CA VAL A 79 3.47 7.02 -1.26
C VAL A 79 4.69 6.73 -0.39
N THR A 80 5.60 7.70 -0.34
CA THR A 80 6.75 7.67 0.56
C THR A 80 6.36 8.37 1.86
N VAL A 81 6.33 7.63 2.97
CA VAL A 81 6.04 8.18 4.31
C VAL A 81 7.33 8.72 4.93
N ALA A 82 7.23 9.85 5.64
CA ALA A 82 8.39 10.43 6.32
C ALA A 82 8.89 9.49 7.44
N PRO A 83 10.21 9.31 7.61
CA PRO A 83 10.77 8.32 8.54
C PRO A 83 10.20 8.40 9.97
N GLU A 84 9.92 9.61 10.45
CA GLU A 84 9.35 9.87 11.77
C GLU A 84 7.93 9.33 11.96
N TYR A 85 7.14 9.23 10.89
CA TYR A 85 5.78 8.69 10.90
C TYR A 85 5.70 7.24 10.43
N TYR A 86 6.78 6.69 9.88
CA TYR A 86 6.74 5.40 9.20
C TYR A 86 6.29 4.24 10.10
N PRO A 87 6.81 4.03 11.33
CA PRO A 87 6.37 2.92 12.17
C PRO A 87 4.88 3.02 12.54
N ALA A 88 4.40 4.21 12.86
CA ALA A 88 3.00 4.45 13.20
C ALA A 88 2.08 4.25 11.98
N SER A 89 2.46 4.80 10.82
CA SER A 89 1.70 4.66 9.58
C SER A 89 1.63 3.20 9.14
N LEU A 90 2.74 2.45 9.23
CA LEU A 90 2.76 1.02 8.91
C LEU A 90 1.78 0.24 9.79
N HIS A 91 1.79 0.49 11.11
CA HIS A 91 0.90 -0.15 12.06
C HIS A 91 -0.58 0.22 11.84
N GLU A 92 -0.87 1.50 11.58
CA GLU A 92 -2.23 1.96 11.32
C GLU A 92 -2.79 1.42 9.99
N LEU A 93 -1.96 1.33 8.95
CA LEU A 93 -2.35 0.71 7.69
C LEU A 93 -2.56 -0.80 7.84
N ASP A 94 -1.72 -1.50 8.62
CA ASP A 94 -1.95 -2.91 8.94
C ASP A 94 -3.29 -3.11 9.66
N ALA A 95 -3.60 -2.25 10.64
CA ALA A 95 -4.87 -2.30 11.36
C ALA A 95 -6.05 -1.97 10.44
N LEU A 96 -5.93 -0.95 9.59
CA LEU A 96 -6.96 -0.55 8.63
C LEU A 96 -7.25 -1.66 7.63
N GLU A 97 -6.22 -2.35 7.14
CA GLU A 97 -6.37 -3.44 6.18
C GLU A 97 -6.58 -4.80 6.87
N GLU A 98 -6.76 -4.78 8.20
CA GLU A 98 -6.91 -5.95 9.06
C GLU A 98 -5.88 -7.05 8.75
N TYR A 99 -4.65 -6.62 8.45
CA TYR A 99 -3.55 -7.49 8.11
C TYR A 99 -3.22 -8.39 9.30
N ARG A 100 -3.32 -9.70 9.07
CA ARG A 100 -2.92 -10.75 10.01
C ARG A 100 -1.92 -11.66 9.31
N ALA A 101 -0.66 -11.62 9.77
CA ALA A 101 0.40 -12.45 9.22
C ALA A 101 0.03 -13.94 9.33
N ASP A 102 0.25 -14.69 8.26
CA ASP A 102 -0.02 -16.13 8.16
C ASP A 102 -1.49 -16.56 8.42
N ASP A 103 -2.43 -15.61 8.41
CA ASP A 103 -3.85 -15.88 8.58
C ASP A 103 -4.57 -15.95 7.22
N PRO A 104 -5.13 -17.11 6.82
CA PRO A 104 -5.87 -17.25 5.57
C PRO A 104 -7.19 -16.45 5.54
N ASP A 105 -7.68 -16.02 6.69
CA ASP A 105 -8.86 -15.16 6.86
C ASP A 105 -8.52 -13.66 6.81
N SER A 106 -7.25 -13.29 6.78
CA SER A 106 -6.83 -11.90 6.57
C SER A 106 -7.43 -11.36 5.27
N PRO A 107 -8.21 -10.26 5.28
CA PRO A 107 -8.83 -9.76 4.06
C PRO A 107 -7.78 -9.24 3.07
N TYR A 108 -6.69 -8.69 3.60
CA TYR A 108 -5.52 -8.29 2.85
C TYR A 108 -4.24 -8.90 3.43
N LEU A 109 -3.28 -9.21 2.56
CA LEU A 109 -1.91 -9.57 2.94
C LEU A 109 -0.98 -8.45 2.50
N ARG A 110 -0.09 -8.02 3.39
CA ARG A 110 0.96 -7.06 3.05
C ARG A 110 2.15 -7.79 2.42
N VAL A 111 2.43 -7.48 1.17
CA VAL A 111 3.53 -8.11 0.40
C VAL A 111 4.42 -7.05 -0.22
N SER A 112 5.71 -7.35 -0.43
CA SER A 112 6.61 -6.46 -1.15
C SER A 112 6.59 -6.78 -2.65
N ARG A 113 6.32 -5.80 -3.50
CA ARG A 113 6.26 -5.97 -4.97
C ARG A 113 7.01 -4.86 -5.68
N ASP A 114 7.49 -5.19 -6.88
CA ASP A 114 8.06 -4.20 -7.79
C ASP A 114 6.93 -3.43 -8.47
N VAL A 115 7.00 -2.11 -8.39
CA VAL A 115 6.06 -1.18 -9.02
C VAL A 115 6.84 -0.24 -9.92
N VAL A 116 6.21 0.20 -11.00
CA VAL A 116 6.83 1.08 -12.00
C VAL A 116 6.32 2.51 -11.79
N ARG A 117 7.22 3.44 -11.48
CA ARG A 117 6.89 4.88 -11.44
C ARG A 117 6.41 5.33 -12.82
N ALA A 118 5.27 6.01 -12.88
CA ALA A 118 4.69 6.41 -14.16
C ALA A 118 5.55 7.45 -14.90
N ARG A 119 6.21 8.36 -14.16
CA ARG A 119 6.97 9.47 -14.74
C ARG A 119 8.36 9.05 -15.24
N SER A 120 9.06 8.22 -14.49
CA SER A 120 10.45 7.82 -14.79
C SER A 120 10.58 6.42 -15.40
N SER A 121 9.51 5.60 -15.36
CA SER A 121 9.57 4.16 -15.65
C SER A 121 10.55 3.37 -14.77
N GLU A 122 11.01 3.96 -13.67
CA GLU A 122 11.85 3.29 -12.68
C GLU A 122 11.06 2.24 -11.92
N VAL A 123 11.70 1.10 -11.66
CA VAL A 123 11.17 0.03 -10.82
C VAL A 123 11.55 0.29 -9.37
N VAL A 124 10.55 0.36 -8.50
CA VAL A 124 10.73 0.54 -7.05
C VAL A 124 10.06 -0.60 -6.30
N ARG A 125 10.72 -1.11 -5.26
CA ARG A 125 10.12 -2.07 -4.34
C ARG A 125 9.21 -1.33 -3.36
N ALA A 126 7.95 -1.74 -3.26
CA ALA A 126 6.94 -1.12 -2.40
C ALA A 126 6.14 -2.16 -1.62
N TRP A 127 5.58 -1.75 -0.47
CA TRP A 127 4.53 -2.50 0.19
C TRP A 127 3.22 -2.38 -0.60
N VAL A 128 2.54 -3.52 -0.77
CA VAL A 128 1.23 -3.63 -1.40
C VAL A 128 0.34 -4.49 -0.52
N TYR A 129 -0.89 -4.05 -0.27
CA TYR A 129 -1.92 -4.90 0.33
C TYR A 129 -2.65 -5.63 -0.80
N VAL A 130 -2.49 -6.96 -0.91
CA VAL A 130 -3.19 -7.79 -1.89
C VAL A 130 -4.30 -8.57 -1.21
N ALA A 131 -5.32 -9.01 -1.95
CA ALA A 131 -6.40 -9.81 -1.40
C ALA A 131 -5.88 -11.07 -0.73
N GLY A 132 -6.35 -11.37 0.47
CA GLY A 132 -6.02 -12.61 1.17
C GLY A 132 -6.52 -13.87 0.45
N PRO A 133 -6.08 -15.06 0.86
CA PRO A 133 -6.32 -16.30 0.12
C PRO A 133 -7.80 -16.64 -0.11
N ARG A 134 -8.65 -16.46 0.92
CA ARG A 134 -10.09 -16.73 0.79
C ARG A 134 -10.79 -15.71 -0.11
N ILE A 135 -10.50 -14.42 0.07
CA ILE A 135 -11.09 -13.36 -0.74
C ILE A 135 -10.65 -13.47 -2.20
N SER A 136 -9.35 -13.68 -2.45
CA SER A 136 -8.83 -13.85 -3.82
C SER A 136 -9.47 -15.05 -4.53
N THR A 137 -9.67 -16.18 -3.84
CA THR A 137 -10.39 -17.34 -4.39
C THR A 137 -11.81 -16.98 -4.79
N ARG A 138 -12.55 -16.29 -3.91
CA ARG A 138 -13.93 -15.85 -4.19
C ARG A 138 -14.01 -14.87 -5.35
N LEU A 139 -13.11 -13.89 -5.40
CA LEU A 139 -13.06 -12.87 -6.45
C LEU A 139 -12.76 -13.48 -7.82
N ARG A 140 -11.84 -14.45 -7.90
CA ARG A 140 -11.59 -15.17 -9.16
C ARG A 140 -12.82 -15.94 -9.66
N ALA A 141 -13.64 -16.46 -8.75
CA ALA A 141 -14.81 -17.24 -9.11
C ALA A 141 -16.03 -16.38 -9.50
N THR A 142 -16.21 -15.23 -8.82
CA THR A 142 -17.49 -14.48 -8.86
C THR A 142 -17.34 -12.96 -8.84
N GLY A 143 -16.12 -12.43 -8.73
CA GLY A 143 -15.87 -11.00 -8.61
C GLY A 143 -16.01 -10.27 -9.95
N THR A 144 -16.28 -8.97 -9.87
CA THR A 144 -16.30 -8.08 -11.03
C THR A 144 -14.90 -7.51 -11.24
N LEU A 145 -14.30 -7.80 -12.39
CA LEU A 145 -13.01 -7.24 -12.77
C LEU A 145 -13.16 -5.75 -13.11
N ILE A 146 -12.24 -4.92 -12.63
CA ILE A 146 -12.08 -3.54 -13.10
C ILE A 146 -11.10 -3.59 -14.27
N GLU A 147 -11.63 -3.68 -15.48
CA GLU A 147 -10.83 -3.89 -16.71
C GLU A 147 -9.80 -2.80 -16.95
N THR A 148 -10.08 -1.56 -16.51
CA THR A 148 -9.15 -0.42 -16.63
C THR A 148 -7.95 -0.54 -15.69
N GLY A 149 -8.03 -1.38 -14.66
CA GLY A 149 -7.02 -1.49 -13.61
C GLY A 149 -6.94 -0.26 -12.70
N ASP A 150 -7.83 0.73 -12.85
CA ASP A 150 -7.85 1.95 -12.05
C ASP A 150 -9.18 2.08 -11.30
N TRP A 151 -9.09 1.94 -9.97
CA TRP A 151 -10.23 2.12 -9.06
C TRP A 151 -10.98 3.42 -9.29
N LEU A 152 -10.29 4.54 -9.52
CA LEU A 152 -10.92 5.86 -9.62
C LEU A 152 -11.69 6.05 -10.93
N THR A 153 -11.38 5.25 -11.96
CA THR A 153 -12.07 5.30 -13.26
C THR A 153 -13.29 4.39 -13.37
N ARG A 154 -13.59 3.61 -12.31
CA ARG A 154 -14.71 2.67 -12.35
C ARG A 154 -16.02 3.42 -12.59
N HIS A 155 -16.74 3.06 -13.64
CA HIS A 155 -18.10 3.54 -13.85
C HIS A 155 -18.97 3.03 -12.70
N ARG A 156 -19.36 3.91 -11.80
CA ARG A 156 -20.48 3.66 -10.88
C ARG A 156 -21.76 3.85 -11.70
N PRO A 157 -22.70 2.90 -11.73
CA PRO A 157 -24.04 3.19 -12.21
C PRO A 157 -24.57 4.40 -11.41
N ASP A 158 -25.06 5.41 -12.11
CA ASP A 158 -25.50 6.68 -11.54
C ASP A 158 -26.49 6.49 -10.37
N GLY A 159 -26.29 7.25 -9.30
CA GLY A 159 -27.32 7.49 -8.27
C GLY A 159 -27.19 6.74 -6.94
N ALA A 160 -26.24 5.80 -6.79
CA ALA A 160 -26.03 5.15 -5.50
C ALA A 160 -25.05 5.97 -4.63
N SER A 161 -25.57 7.05 -4.00
CA SER A 161 -25.03 7.55 -2.73
C SER A 161 -25.28 6.50 -1.66
N VAL A 162 -24.55 5.39 -1.76
CA VAL A 162 -24.32 4.52 -0.62
C VAL A 162 -23.24 5.26 0.15
N THR A 163 -23.63 5.91 1.25
CA THR A 163 -22.77 6.03 2.41
C THR A 163 -22.12 4.68 2.53
N ARG A 164 -20.83 4.56 2.14
CA ARG A 164 -20.11 3.29 2.22
C ARG A 164 -20.01 3.01 3.70
N SER A 165 -21.04 2.37 4.25
CA SER A 165 -20.92 1.72 5.53
C SER A 165 -19.73 0.79 5.38
N PRO A 166 -18.80 0.77 6.35
CA PRO A 166 -17.88 -0.36 6.48
C PRO A 166 -18.63 -1.65 6.18
N LEU A 167 -17.94 -2.64 5.60
CA LEU A 167 -18.40 -4.01 5.74
C LEU A 167 -18.90 -4.20 7.18
N PRO A 168 -20.10 -4.77 7.43
CA PRO A 168 -20.46 -5.13 8.78
C PRO A 168 -19.33 -5.99 9.36
N GLY A 169 -18.57 -5.44 10.32
CA GLY A 169 -17.40 -6.06 10.94
C GLY A 169 -16.02 -5.47 10.62
N LYS A 170 -15.86 -4.51 9.70
CA LYS A 170 -14.57 -3.81 9.53
C LYS A 170 -14.43 -2.70 10.57
N ASP A 171 -13.74 -3.01 11.65
CA ASP A 171 -13.39 -2.04 12.69
C ASP A 171 -12.34 -1.07 12.14
N PHE A 172 -12.74 0.18 11.91
CA PHE A 172 -11.80 1.22 11.51
C PHE A 172 -10.96 1.65 12.71
N PRO A 173 -9.63 1.50 12.67
CA PRO A 173 -8.79 2.08 13.70
C PRO A 173 -8.95 3.60 13.68
N THR A 174 -8.96 4.21 14.87
CA THR A 174 -8.84 5.66 14.96
C THR A 174 -7.38 6.03 14.66
N PRO A 175 -7.10 6.92 13.69
CA PRO A 175 -5.73 7.34 13.42
C PRO A 175 -5.13 8.04 14.64
N SER A 176 -3.83 7.88 14.86
CA SER A 176 -3.14 8.58 15.95
C SER A 176 -3.17 10.10 15.72
N PRO A 177 -3.36 10.91 16.77
CA PRO A 177 -3.31 12.36 16.64
C PRO A 177 -1.95 12.81 16.11
N HIS A 178 -1.97 13.75 15.15
CA HIS A 178 -0.75 14.33 14.59
C HIS A 178 -0.02 15.14 15.68
N PRO A 179 1.26 14.87 15.97
CA PRO A 179 2.07 15.85 16.70
C PRO A 179 2.25 17.08 15.79
N HIS A 180 1.87 18.25 16.31
CA HIS A 180 2.01 19.55 15.67
C HIS A 180 3.47 20.01 15.56
#